data_AF-A0A3C1S898-F1
#
_entry.id   AF-A0A3C1S898-F1
#
_cell.length_a   1.000
_cell.length_b   1.000
_cell.length_c   1.000
_cell.angle_alpha   90.00
_cell.angle_beta   90.00
_cell.angle_gamma   90.00
#
_symmetry.space_group_name_H-M   'P 1'
#
loop_
_entity.id
_entity.type
_entity.pdbx_description
1 polymer ?
#
loop_
_entity_poly.entity_id
_entity_poly.type
_entity_poly.pdbx_seq_one_letter_code
_entity_poly.pdbx_strand_id
1 'polypeptide(L)'
;MPGVSILEKRERRNVMSEKASDFEERLKSHPILKERFGLLLDIIENTSGNYDKADKAELKFIEELRKTGSELMSLWASRQESIRAEAEKSSADTICHGKKNSYGIRHSEK
;
A
#
# COMPACT_ATOMS: atom_id res chain seq x y z
N MET A 1 6.97 31.52 -29.28
CA MET A 1 6.31 30.55 -28.38
C MET A 1 5.34 31.32 -27.49
N PRO A 2 4.02 31.12 -27.62
CA PRO A 2 3.02 31.98 -26.97
C PRO A 2 2.95 31.71 -25.46
N GLY A 3 2.83 32.79 -24.69
CA GLY A 3 2.77 32.76 -23.23
C GLY A 3 1.44 32.21 -22.72
N VAL A 4 1.52 31.25 -21.80
CA VAL A 4 0.39 30.65 -21.08
C VAL A 4 -0.43 31.74 -20.36
N SER A 5 -1.75 31.75 -20.58
CA SER A 5 -2.70 32.72 -20.00
C SER A 5 -2.69 32.69 -18.46
N ILE A 6 -2.81 33.86 -17.83
CA ILE A 6 -2.82 34.02 -16.36
C ILE A 6 -3.91 33.19 -15.69
N LEU A 7 -5.05 33.01 -16.37
CA LEU A 7 -6.17 32.17 -15.91
C LEU A 7 -5.79 30.69 -15.88
N GLU A 8 -5.10 30.21 -16.91
CA GLU A 8 -4.63 28.82 -16.98
C GLU A 8 -3.54 28.53 -15.94
N LYS A 9 -2.68 29.51 -15.63
CA LYS A 9 -1.73 29.43 -14.50
C LYS A 9 -2.40 29.39 -13.13
N ARG A 10 -3.59 30.00 -12.97
CA ARG A 10 -4.36 29.92 -11.72
C ARG A 10 -5.03 28.56 -11.57
N GLU A 11 -5.67 28.08 -12.63
CA GLU A 11 -6.32 26.77 -12.65
C GLU A 11 -5.34 25.63 -12.32
N ARG A 12 -4.18 25.63 -12.99
CA ARG A 12 -3.12 24.62 -12.74
C ARG A 12 -2.62 24.65 -11.30
N ARG A 13 -2.50 25.84 -10.69
CA ARG A 13 -2.08 25.95 -9.28
C ARG A 13 -3.16 25.43 -8.33
N ASN A 14 -4.43 25.68 -8.61
CA ASN A 14 -5.51 25.19 -7.76
C ASN A 14 -5.58 23.65 -7.78
N VAL A 15 -5.53 23.05 -8.97
CA VAL A 15 -5.50 21.59 -9.13
C VAL A 15 -4.30 20.94 -8.44
N MET A 16 -3.12 21.58 -8.51
CA MET A 16 -1.92 21.08 -7.80
C MET A 16 -2.08 21.16 -6.27
N SER A 17 -2.73 22.21 -5.76
CA SER A 17 -2.99 22.38 -4.33
C SER A 17 -4.00 21.36 -3.80
N GLU A 18 -5.09 21.11 -4.54
CA GLU A 18 -6.10 20.11 -4.18
C GLU A 18 -5.50 18.70 -4.17
N LYS A 19 -4.69 18.36 -5.18
CA LYS A 19 -3.98 17.07 -5.22
C LYS A 19 -2.96 16.90 -4.10
N ALA A 20 -2.28 17.97 -3.71
CA ALA A 20 -1.35 17.93 -2.58
C ALA A 20 -2.09 17.64 -1.26
N SER A 21 -3.27 18.24 -1.07
CA SER A 21 -4.13 17.99 0.10
C SER A 21 -4.61 16.54 0.15
N ASP A 22 -5.13 16.00 -0.95
CA ASP A 22 -5.56 14.58 -1.03
C ASP A 22 -4.40 13.63 -0.72
N PHE A 23 -3.23 13.91 -1.29
CA PHE A 23 -2.04 13.09 -1.04
C PHE A 23 -1.64 13.10 0.44
N GLU A 24 -1.64 14.27 1.08
CA GLU A 24 -1.28 14.39 2.49
C GLU A 24 -2.29 13.71 3.42
N GLU A 25 -3.59 13.82 3.13
CA GLU A 25 -4.64 13.11 3.87
C GLU A 25 -4.52 11.59 3.76
N ARG A 26 -4.25 11.08 2.56
CA ARG A 26 -3.99 9.65 2.35
C ARG A 26 -2.72 9.21 3.06
N LEU A 27 -1.68 10.04 3.09
CA LEU A 27 -0.45 9.75 3.83
C LEU A 27 -0.67 9.69 5.35
N LYS A 28 -1.56 10.54 5.90
CA LYS A 28 -1.91 10.51 7.34
C LYS A 28 -2.51 9.16 7.75
N SER A 29 -3.21 8.49 6.83
CA SER A 29 -3.77 7.15 7.06
C SER A 29 -2.71 6.03 7.03
N HIS A 30 -1.48 6.35 6.61
CA HIS A 30 -0.37 5.41 6.49
C HIS A 30 0.91 5.98 7.15
N PRO A 31 0.96 6.02 8.50
CA PRO A 31 2.07 6.66 9.22
C PRO A 31 3.45 6.06 8.89
N ILE A 32 3.52 4.74 8.68
CA ILE A 32 4.75 4.04 8.25
C ILE A 32 5.23 4.59 6.90
N LEU A 33 4.31 4.78 5.94
CA LEU A 33 4.65 5.31 4.62
C LEU A 33 5.16 6.74 4.69
N LYS A 34 4.54 7.56 5.55
CA LYS A 34 4.96 8.95 5.79
C LYS A 34 6.38 9.02 6.34
N GLU A 35 6.72 8.21 7.33
CA GLU A 35 8.07 8.15 7.90
C GLU A 35 9.12 7.76 6.86
N ARG A 36 8.83 6.73 6.05
CA ARG A 36 9.73 6.28 4.98
C ARG A 36 9.99 7.33 3.92
N PHE A 37 8.97 8.08 3.48
CA PHE A 37 9.17 9.19 2.56
C PHE A 37 9.98 10.33 3.18
N GLY A 38 9.85 10.58 4.49
CA GLY A 38 10.71 11.50 5.22
C GLY A 38 12.18 11.11 5.14
N LEU A 39 12.50 9.84 5.40
CA LEU A 39 13.88 9.34 5.31
C LEU A 39 14.47 9.46 3.89
N LEU A 40 13.66 9.24 2.85
CA LEU A 40 14.09 9.42 1.46
C LEU A 40 14.36 10.90 1.14
N LEU A 41 13.53 11.82 1.66
CA LEU A 41 13.75 13.26 1.55
C LEU A 41 15.05 13.67 2.25
N ASP A 42 15.31 13.15 3.45
CA ASP A 42 16.54 13.45 4.20
C ASP A 42 17.82 13.05 3.45
N ILE A 43 17.76 11.97 2.66
CA ILE A 43 18.88 11.53 1.81
C ILE A 43 19.10 12.52 0.66
N ILE A 44 18.02 12.95 0.01
CA ILE A 44 18.08 13.88 -1.14
C ILE A 44 18.51 15.28 -0.72
N GLU A 45 17.97 15.76 0.40
CA GLU A 45 18.32 17.07 0.97
C GLU A 45 19.71 17.07 1.60
N ASN A 46 20.32 15.88 1.74
CA ASN A 46 21.58 15.68 2.45
C ASN A 46 21.55 16.36 3.82
N THR A 47 20.43 16.23 4.55
CA THR A 47 20.19 16.94 5.82
C THR A 47 21.27 16.63 6.86
N SER A 48 21.89 15.45 6.74
CA SER A 48 22.99 14.99 7.60
C SER A 48 24.39 15.40 7.12
N GLY A 49 24.52 15.98 5.92
CA GLY A 49 25.80 16.36 5.33
C GLY A 49 26.73 15.18 4.98
N ASN A 50 26.25 13.95 5.11
CA ASN A 50 27.08 12.74 5.02
C ASN A 50 27.35 12.27 3.59
N TYR A 51 26.67 12.82 2.59
CA TYR A 51 26.82 12.42 1.20
C TYR A 51 27.64 13.46 0.41
N ASP A 52 28.96 13.33 0.50
CA ASP A 52 29.93 14.15 -0.26
C ASP A 52 30.03 13.75 -1.75
N LYS A 53 29.51 12.56 -2.11
CA LYS A 53 29.51 12.03 -3.48
C LYS A 53 28.13 11.50 -3.88
N ALA A 54 27.73 11.78 -5.11
CA ALA A 54 26.47 11.31 -5.69
C ALA A 54 26.32 9.79 -5.62
N ASP A 55 27.37 9.02 -5.94
CA ASP A 55 27.33 7.55 -5.92
C ASP A 55 26.98 6.99 -4.52
N LYS A 56 27.45 7.65 -3.46
CA LYS A 56 27.14 7.24 -2.08
C LYS A 56 25.69 7.57 -1.71
N ALA A 57 25.20 8.74 -2.13
CA ALA A 57 23.81 9.12 -1.96
C ALA A 57 22.89 8.14 -2.70
N GLU A 58 23.22 7.79 -3.95
CA GLU A 58 22.45 6.86 -4.78
C GLU A 58 22.38 5.47 -4.15
N LEU A 59 23.52 4.90 -3.73
CA LEU A 59 23.54 3.59 -3.08
C LEU A 59 22.65 3.56 -1.84
N LYS A 60 22.71 4.61 -1.02
CA LYS A 60 21.92 4.69 0.20
C LYS A 60 20.44 4.90 -0.08
N PHE A 61 20.12 5.71 -1.08
CA PHE A 61 18.77 5.90 -1.57
C PHE A 61 18.15 4.60 -2.09
N ILE A 62 18.88 3.83 -2.90
CA ILE A 62 18.42 2.51 -3.41
C ILE A 62 18.20 1.53 -2.25
N GLU A 63 19.09 1.52 -1.26
CA GLU A 63 18.95 0.65 -0.08
C GLU A 63 17.66 0.96 0.69
N GLU A 64 17.42 2.24 1.02
CA GLU A 64 16.22 2.65 1.75
C GLU A 64 14.94 2.47 0.92
N LEU A 65 14.99 2.69 -0.39
CA LEU A 65 13.87 2.39 -1.30
C LEU A 65 13.51 0.90 -1.29
N ARG A 66 14.50 0.00 -1.33
CA ARG A 66 14.25 -1.45 -1.30
C ARG A 66 13.61 -1.88 0.01
N LYS A 67 14.11 -1.38 1.15
CA LYS A 67 13.52 -1.65 2.47
C LYS A 67 12.07 -1.16 2.54
N THR A 68 11.86 0.09 2.15
CA THR A 68 10.54 0.72 2.08
C THR A 68 9.60 -0.12 1.21
N GLY A 69 10.01 -0.48 0.00
CA GLY A 69 9.22 -1.32 -0.92
C GLY A 69 8.81 -2.66 -0.31
N SER A 70 9.74 -3.35 0.37
CA SER A 70 9.45 -4.64 1.04
C SER A 70 8.38 -4.50 2.13
N GLU A 71 8.45 -3.44 2.93
CA GLU A 71 7.47 -3.18 3.98
C GLU A 71 6.09 -2.83 3.40
N LEU A 72 6.06 -1.99 2.35
CA LEU A 72 4.82 -1.66 1.66
C LEU A 72 4.15 -2.91 1.06
N MET A 73 4.92 -3.82 0.47
CA MET A 73 4.38 -5.06 -0.08
C MET A 73 3.80 -5.97 1.01
N SER A 74 4.44 -6.01 2.17
CA SER A 74 3.95 -6.77 3.33
C SER A 74 2.63 -6.19 3.86
N LEU A 75 2.54 -4.87 3.96
CA LEU A 75 1.30 -4.16 4.34
C LEU A 75 0.20 -4.37 3.31
N TRP A 76 0.53 -4.30 2.02
CA TRP A 76 -0.41 -4.54 0.94
C TRP A 76 -0.97 -5.97 1.00
N ALA A 77 -0.11 -6.97 1.18
CA ALA A 77 -0.53 -8.37 1.32
C ALA A 77 -1.48 -8.55 2.51
N SER A 78 -1.13 -8.02 3.67
CA SER A 78 -1.97 -8.07 4.89
C SER A 78 -3.36 -7.44 4.66
N ARG A 79 -3.40 -6.34 3.89
CA ARG A 79 -4.67 -5.66 3.55
C ARG A 79 -5.52 -6.51 2.61
N GLN A 80 -4.91 -7.15 1.61
CA GLN A 80 -5.62 -8.02 0.68
C GLN A 80 -6.19 -9.26 1.39
N GLU A 81 -5.43 -9.87 2.29
CA GLU A 81 -5.90 -10.98 3.13
C GLU A 81 -7.11 -10.57 3.97
N SER A 82 -7.05 -9.40 4.62
CA SER A 82 -8.17 -8.89 5.43
C SER A 82 -9.44 -8.67 4.59
N ILE A 83 -9.31 -8.09 3.40
CA ILE A 83 -10.44 -7.87 2.47
C ILE A 83 -11.05 -9.21 2.06
N ARG A 84 -10.21 -10.20 1.72
CA ARG A 84 -10.66 -11.53 1.31
C ARG A 84 -11.35 -12.27 2.45
N ALA A 85 -10.79 -12.22 3.66
CA ALA A 85 -11.39 -12.84 4.84
C ALA A 85 -12.78 -12.25 5.15
N GLU A 86 -12.95 -10.93 4.98
CA GLU A 86 -14.26 -10.28 5.16
C GLU A 86 -15.26 -10.67 4.06
N ALA A 87 -14.81 -10.77 2.80
CA ALA A 87 -15.63 -11.25 1.69
C ALA A 87 -16.10 -12.71 1.89
N GLU A 88 -15.22 -13.58 2.40
CA GLU A 88 -15.56 -14.97 2.71
C GLU A 88 -16.55 -15.09 3.88
N LYS A 89 -16.45 -14.24 4.91
CA LYS A 89 -17.47 -14.15 5.97
C LYS A 89 -18.82 -13.67 5.46
N SER A 90 -18.84 -12.70 4.55
CA SER A 90 -20.09 -12.18 3.96
C SER A 90 -20.75 -13.17 3.00
N SER A 91 -20.00 -14.13 2.44
CA SER A 91 -20.50 -15.21 1.60
C SER A 91 -20.71 -16.53 2.35
N ALA A 92 -20.60 -16.51 3.69
CA ALA A 92 -20.86 -17.64 4.58
C ALA A 92 -22.36 -17.95 4.73
N ASP A 93 -23.09 -18.02 3.61
CA ASP A 93 -24.23 -18.92 3.45
C ASP A 93 -23.65 -20.27 3.02
N THR A 94 -22.78 -20.83 3.87
CA THR A 94 -22.06 -22.07 3.58
C THR A 94 -23.04 -23.22 3.69
N ILE A 95 -23.34 -23.86 2.56
CA ILE A 95 -24.01 -25.16 2.53
C ILE A 95 -23.10 -26.16 3.23
N CYS A 96 -23.36 -26.38 4.52
CA CYS A 96 -22.72 -27.43 5.30
C CYS A 96 -23.20 -28.78 4.77
N HIS A 97 -22.40 -29.42 3.91
CA HIS A 97 -22.53 -30.86 3.67
C HIS A 97 -22.17 -31.60 4.97
N GLY A 98 -23.18 -31.78 5.83
CA GLY A 98 -23.08 -32.62 7.01
C GLY A 98 -22.60 -34.01 6.61
N LYS A 99 -21.71 -34.58 7.43
CA LYS A 99 -21.19 -35.94 7.27
C LYS A 99 -22.37 -36.90 7.08
N LYS A 100 -22.41 -37.63 5.96
CA LYS A 100 -23.39 -38.69 5.73
C LYS A 100 -23.17 -39.77 6.78
N ASN A 101 -24.06 -39.81 7.78
CA ASN A 101 -24.11 -40.83 8.81
C ASN A 101 -24.80 -42.09 8.26
N SER A 102 -24.15 -42.76 7.31
CA SER A 102 -24.55 -44.12 6.97
C SER A 102 -24.06 -45.07 8.05
N TYR A 103 -24.93 -45.43 9.00
CA TYR A 103 -24.75 -46.66 9.76
C TYR A 103 -24.90 -47.81 8.76
N GLY A 104 -23.81 -48.56 8.54
CA GLY A 104 -23.70 -49.56 7.47
C GLY A 104 -24.93 -50.47 7.35
N ILE A 105 -25.26 -50.84 6.10
CA ILE A 105 -26.33 -51.80 5.78
C ILE A 105 -26.01 -53.11 6.51
N ARG A 106 -26.87 -53.55 7.44
CA ARG A 106 -26.78 -54.90 8.01
C ARG A 106 -27.04 -55.90 6.89
N HIS A 107 -26.06 -56.76 6.61
CA HIS A 107 -26.26 -57.97 5.83
C HIS A 107 -27.35 -58.80 6.54
N SER A 108 -28.50 -59.00 5.92
CA SER A 108 -29.46 -60.01 6.40
C SER A 108 -28.97 -61.37 5.92
N GLU A 109 -28.46 -62.18 6.84
CA GLU A 109 -28.29 -63.60 6.56
C GLU A 109 -29.58 -64.36 6.88
N LYS A 110 -29.88 -65.27 5.93
CA LYS A 110 -30.83 -66.39 5.91
C LYS A 110 -32.26 -66.08 5.50
#